data_AF-A0A7N1A4B1-F1
#
_entry.id   AF-A0A7N1A4B1-F1
#
_cell.length_a   1.000
_cell.length_b   1.000
_cell.length_c   1.000
_cell.angle_alpha   90.00
_cell.angle_beta   90.00
_cell.angle_gamma   90.00
#
_symmetry.space_group_name_H-M   'P 1'
#
loop_
_entity.id
_entity.type
_entity.pdbx_description
1 polymer ?
#
loop_
_entity_poly.entity_id
_entity_poly.type
_entity_poly.pdbx_seq_one_letter_code
_entity_poly.pdbx_strand_id
1 'polypeptide(L)'
;MEMQLVGREEQETENTGNGGREMKIELDEGVEKSAEVSSNGGSENVSRLRSLLASKDRDFVISNAQDKVKVSDLQGKIIGLYFSANWYPPCRNFTQTLSAAYQQLKADHGDDIEIVFVSSDEDLNAFNDYFSIMPWLAVPYSDLEVKKSLNRIFDVEGIPCLVILQPESYTDEVRDGVELIYRYGVQAFPFSKQRVEELKQEEKAKHESQTLMNLLTNHDRDYLLNHSGTPDAKVSVSSLIGKTVGLYFCAQWCVPGLKFTPKLVSIYQKINQMLRENSQDDGFEIVFVSTDRDQASFSSYFESMPWLALPFGDPTIKDLTKYFDVRGIPCLVILGPDGKTVTEHGRNLINLYQENAYPFTKARLQILEKEMEEEAKSLPKSEFHQGHRHELKLVSEGNGGGPFICCDCDEQGLGWAYQCMECGYEVHPRCIRAVRPQPSTQT
;
A
#
# COMPACT_ATOMS: atom_id res chain seq x y z
N MET A 1 -8.81 0.18 20.11
CA MET A 1 -9.60 -0.93 19.54
C MET A 1 -9.37 -0.87 18.04
N GLU A 2 -8.21 -1.36 17.61
CA GLU A 2 -7.80 -1.32 16.20
C GLU A 2 -8.36 -2.56 15.50
N MET A 3 -9.09 -2.33 14.41
CA MET A 3 -9.76 -3.35 13.64
C MET A 3 -8.81 -3.78 12.52
N GLN A 4 -8.31 -5.02 12.61
CA GLN A 4 -7.50 -5.67 11.59
C GLN A 4 -8.31 -5.79 10.28
N LEU A 5 -7.82 -5.21 9.19
CA LEU A 5 -8.30 -5.48 7.84
C LEU A 5 -7.55 -6.69 7.31
N VAL A 6 -8.24 -7.82 7.23
CA VAL A 6 -7.78 -9.06 6.60
C VAL A 6 -7.96 -8.92 5.09
N GLY A 7 -6.86 -8.82 4.35
CA GLY A 7 -6.88 -8.94 2.89
C GLY A 7 -7.19 -10.39 2.49
N ARG A 8 -8.23 -10.59 1.68
CA ARG A 8 -8.51 -11.86 1.01
C ARG A 8 -7.76 -11.88 -0.32
N GLU A 9 -6.87 -12.84 -0.48
CA GLU A 9 -6.30 -13.21 -1.78
C GLU A 9 -7.30 -14.11 -2.52
N GLU A 10 -7.70 -13.71 -3.74
CA GLU A 10 -8.43 -14.55 -4.68
C GLU A 10 -7.45 -15.33 -5.55
N GLN A 11 -7.61 -16.65 -5.58
CA GLN A 11 -6.83 -17.60 -6.36
C GLN A 11 -7.26 -17.55 -7.84
N GLU A 12 -6.35 -17.16 -8.74
CA GLU A 12 -6.51 -17.41 -10.18
C GLU A 12 -6.21 -18.87 -10.49
N THR A 13 -7.17 -19.57 -11.10
CA THR A 13 -6.99 -20.91 -11.65
C THR A 13 -6.92 -20.82 -13.18
N GLU A 14 -5.74 -21.10 -13.73
CA GLU A 14 -5.52 -21.26 -15.18
C GLU A 14 -6.26 -22.51 -15.68
N ASN A 15 -7.12 -22.34 -16.68
CA ASN A 15 -7.71 -23.46 -17.42
C ASN A 15 -7.34 -23.34 -18.90
N THR A 16 -6.46 -24.23 -19.37
CA THR A 16 -6.05 -24.34 -20.78
C THR A 16 -6.98 -25.31 -21.50
N GLY A 17 -7.63 -24.84 -22.57
CA GLY A 17 -8.57 -25.64 -23.36
C GLY A 17 -8.65 -25.15 -24.80
N ASN A 18 -7.80 -25.74 -25.64
CA ASN A 18 -7.69 -25.57 -27.09
C ASN A 18 -8.96 -26.05 -27.84
N GLY A 19 -9.35 -25.39 -28.94
CA GLY A 19 -10.46 -25.83 -29.77
C GLY A 19 -10.83 -24.88 -30.91
N GLY A 20 -10.00 -24.85 -31.96
CA GLY A 20 -10.29 -24.10 -33.18
C GLY A 20 -11.50 -24.63 -33.95
N ARG A 21 -12.21 -23.71 -34.61
CA ARG A 21 -13.01 -24.01 -35.80
C ARG A 21 -13.14 -22.77 -36.68
N GLU A 22 -12.54 -22.87 -37.86
CA GLU A 22 -12.67 -21.92 -38.97
C GLU A 22 -14.14 -21.78 -39.39
N MET A 23 -14.56 -20.55 -39.66
CA MET A 23 -15.76 -20.29 -40.47
C MET A 23 -15.42 -19.22 -41.52
N LYS A 24 -15.35 -19.67 -42.78
CA LYS A 24 -15.35 -18.83 -43.98
C LYS A 24 -16.69 -18.12 -44.08
N ILE A 25 -16.68 -16.81 -44.34
CA ILE A 25 -17.84 -16.09 -44.85
C ILE A 25 -17.38 -15.29 -46.08
N GLU A 26 -18.15 -15.45 -47.15
CA GLU A 26 -17.95 -14.96 -48.50
C GLU A 26 -18.08 -13.43 -48.59
N LEU A 27 -17.33 -12.86 -49.53
CA LEU A 27 -17.40 -11.47 -49.95
C LEU A 27 -18.62 -11.28 -50.85
N ASP A 28 -19.49 -10.33 -50.50
CA ASP A 28 -20.51 -9.80 -51.42
C ASP A 28 -20.35 -8.27 -51.51
N GLU A 29 -20.12 -7.79 -52.73
CA GLU A 29 -20.00 -6.38 -53.08
C GLU A 29 -21.41 -5.77 -53.24
N GLY A 30 -21.70 -4.67 -52.55
CA GLY A 30 -23.02 -4.05 -52.68
C GLY A 30 -23.19 -2.67 -52.05
N VAL A 31 -22.83 -1.64 -52.82
CA VAL A 31 -23.46 -0.30 -52.91
C VAL A 31 -23.42 0.61 -51.67
N GLU A 32 -22.60 1.66 -51.78
CA GLU A 32 -22.62 2.86 -50.94
C GLU A 32 -24.02 3.51 -50.88
N LYS A 33 -24.56 3.62 -49.66
CA LYS A 33 -25.51 4.66 -49.30
C LYS A 33 -25.03 5.35 -48.03
N SER A 34 -24.61 6.60 -48.21
CA SER A 34 -24.43 7.60 -47.18
C SER A 34 -25.71 7.72 -46.35
N ALA A 35 -25.63 7.32 -45.08
CA ALA A 35 -26.62 7.62 -44.06
C ALA A 35 -25.93 8.45 -42.97
N GLU A 36 -26.38 9.69 -42.84
CA GLU A 36 -26.04 10.59 -41.73
C GLU A 36 -26.38 9.91 -40.40
N VAL A 37 -25.36 9.68 -39.56
CA VAL A 37 -25.57 9.24 -38.18
C VAL A 37 -25.95 10.47 -37.36
N SER A 38 -27.25 10.63 -37.10
CA SER A 38 -27.76 11.64 -36.17
C SER A 38 -27.28 11.37 -34.74
N SER A 39 -26.79 12.43 -34.12
CA SER A 39 -26.40 12.54 -32.72
C SER A 39 -27.57 12.30 -31.76
N ASN A 40 -27.64 11.11 -31.14
CA ASN A 40 -28.60 10.82 -30.06
C ASN A 40 -27.94 10.67 -28.67
N GLY A 41 -26.61 10.63 -28.56
CA GLY A 41 -25.90 10.40 -27.29
C GLY A 41 -25.89 11.58 -26.30
N GLY A 42 -26.06 12.82 -26.77
CA GLY A 42 -26.00 14.01 -25.90
C GLY A 42 -27.18 14.15 -24.93
N SER A 43 -28.35 13.63 -25.27
CA SER A 43 -29.56 13.73 -24.42
C SER A 43 -29.57 12.73 -23.27
N GLU A 44 -28.94 11.56 -23.43
CA GLU A 44 -28.93 10.51 -22.41
C GLU A 44 -27.93 10.84 -21.28
N ASN A 45 -26.78 11.43 -21.61
CA ASN A 45 -25.74 11.78 -20.64
C ASN A 45 -26.19 12.88 -19.67
N VAL A 46 -26.83 13.93 -20.21
CA VAL A 46 -27.45 15.01 -19.41
C VAL A 46 -28.51 14.44 -18.48
N SER A 47 -29.26 13.44 -18.94
CA SER A 47 -30.26 12.76 -18.14
C SER A 47 -29.64 11.96 -17.00
N ARG A 48 -28.49 11.31 -17.23
CA ARG A 48 -27.79 10.51 -16.20
C ARG A 48 -27.24 11.36 -15.07
N LEU A 49 -26.45 12.41 -15.34
CA LEU A 49 -25.94 13.29 -14.27
C LEU A 49 -27.07 13.93 -13.47
N ARG A 50 -28.13 14.37 -14.16
CA ARG A 50 -29.33 14.88 -13.48
C ARG A 50 -29.97 13.81 -12.60
N SER A 51 -30.07 12.56 -13.05
CA SER A 51 -30.61 11.46 -12.24
C SER A 51 -29.77 11.13 -10.99
N LEU A 52 -28.47 11.42 -11.03
CA LEU A 52 -27.54 11.17 -9.93
C LEU A 52 -27.51 12.34 -8.93
N LEU A 53 -27.42 13.57 -9.42
CA LEU A 53 -27.10 14.75 -8.60
C LEU A 53 -28.27 15.71 -8.40
N ALA A 54 -29.41 15.52 -9.06
CA ALA A 54 -30.62 16.31 -8.87
C ALA A 54 -31.70 15.50 -8.12
N SER A 55 -32.63 16.21 -7.48
CA SER A 55 -33.86 15.66 -6.92
C SER A 55 -35.07 16.32 -7.57
N LYS A 56 -36.30 15.96 -7.17
CA LYS A 56 -37.52 16.54 -7.75
C LYS A 56 -37.55 18.07 -7.65
N ASP A 57 -36.99 18.62 -6.57
CA ASP A 57 -37.07 20.04 -6.23
C ASP A 57 -35.69 20.76 -6.26
N ARG A 58 -34.61 20.05 -6.63
CA ARG A 58 -33.25 20.59 -6.67
C ARG A 58 -32.49 20.14 -7.91
N ASP A 59 -31.94 21.09 -8.65
CA ASP A 59 -31.09 20.86 -9.83
C ASP A 59 -29.70 21.49 -9.72
N PHE A 60 -29.23 21.76 -8.50
CA PHE A 60 -27.94 22.41 -8.22
C PHE A 60 -27.14 21.69 -7.14
N VAL A 61 -25.81 21.65 -7.26
CA VAL A 61 -24.87 21.35 -6.17
C VAL A 61 -24.34 22.67 -5.58
N ILE A 62 -23.63 22.63 -4.45
CA ILE A 62 -23.12 23.83 -3.77
C ILE A 62 -21.59 23.91 -3.78
N SER A 63 -21.04 25.11 -3.89
CA SER A 63 -19.63 25.38 -3.60
C SER A 63 -19.39 25.53 -2.09
N ASN A 64 -18.13 25.53 -1.66
CA ASN A 64 -17.76 25.81 -0.27
C ASN A 64 -18.17 27.23 0.20
N ALA A 65 -18.35 28.17 -0.74
CA ALA A 65 -18.91 29.50 -0.51
C ALA A 65 -20.46 29.52 -0.48
N GLN A 66 -21.11 28.35 -0.54
CA GLN A 66 -22.56 28.17 -0.58
C GLN A 66 -23.23 28.68 -1.87
N ASP A 67 -22.47 28.95 -2.93
CA ASP A 67 -23.02 29.29 -4.23
C ASP A 67 -23.64 28.05 -4.88
N LYS A 68 -24.77 28.25 -5.56
CA LYS A 68 -25.48 27.19 -6.28
C LYS A 68 -24.93 27.03 -7.69
N VAL A 69 -24.45 25.84 -8.02
CA VAL A 69 -23.97 25.47 -9.36
C VAL A 69 -24.94 24.48 -9.98
N LYS A 70 -25.44 24.75 -11.19
CA LYS A 70 -26.43 23.85 -11.80
C LYS A 70 -25.77 22.54 -12.19
N VAL A 71 -26.50 21.43 -12.06
CA VAL A 71 -26.01 20.11 -12.47
C VAL A 71 -25.69 20.06 -13.97
N SER A 72 -26.37 20.86 -14.80
CA SER A 72 -26.06 21.00 -16.23
C SER A 72 -24.67 21.56 -16.51
N ASP A 73 -24.12 22.36 -15.58
CA ASP A 73 -22.81 23.01 -15.74
C ASP A 73 -21.66 22.01 -15.52
N LEU A 74 -21.99 20.81 -15.04
CA LEU A 74 -21.07 19.68 -14.87
C LEU A 74 -21.01 18.78 -16.12
N GLN A 75 -21.87 19.01 -17.11
CA GLN A 75 -21.93 18.18 -18.30
C GLN A 75 -20.64 18.28 -19.13
N GLY A 76 -20.16 17.14 -19.61
CA GLY A 76 -18.93 17.03 -20.39
C GLY A 76 -17.65 16.97 -19.55
N LYS A 77 -17.76 17.15 -18.23
CA LYS A 77 -16.63 17.00 -17.29
C LYS A 77 -16.54 15.57 -16.78
N ILE A 78 -15.33 15.14 -16.45
CA ILE A 78 -15.08 13.98 -15.59
C ILE A 78 -15.55 14.33 -14.17
N ILE A 79 -16.41 13.50 -13.58
CA ILE A 79 -16.99 13.78 -12.26
C ILE A 79 -16.48 12.80 -11.22
N GLY A 80 -15.77 13.29 -10.21
CA GLY A 80 -15.40 12.52 -9.02
C GLY A 80 -16.46 12.65 -7.92
N LEU A 81 -17.20 11.58 -7.63
CA LEU A 81 -18.08 11.51 -6.46
C LEU A 81 -17.26 11.09 -5.24
N TYR A 82 -17.02 12.03 -4.33
CA TYR A 82 -16.16 11.81 -3.17
C TYR A 82 -16.99 11.59 -1.90
N PHE A 83 -17.04 10.36 -1.43
CA PHE A 83 -17.72 9.97 -0.20
C PHE A 83 -16.75 10.04 0.98
N SER A 84 -17.07 10.88 1.97
CA SER A 84 -16.16 11.17 3.08
C SER A 84 -16.86 11.72 4.32
N ALA A 85 -16.15 11.77 5.43
CA ALA A 85 -16.66 12.35 6.68
C ALA A 85 -15.53 12.90 7.55
N ASN A 86 -15.82 14.00 8.25
CA ASN A 86 -14.88 14.74 9.09
C ASN A 86 -14.37 13.91 10.26
N TRP A 87 -15.25 13.11 10.88
CA TRP A 87 -14.94 12.33 12.08
C TRP A 87 -13.88 11.24 11.83
N TYR A 88 -13.69 10.80 10.58
CA TYR A 88 -12.80 9.69 10.25
C TYR A 88 -11.39 10.16 9.85
N PRO A 89 -10.32 9.82 10.59
CA PRO A 89 -8.97 10.29 10.27
C PRO A 89 -8.45 9.91 8.87
N PRO A 90 -8.67 8.69 8.35
CA PRO A 90 -8.28 8.36 6.97
C PRO A 90 -8.96 9.23 5.91
N CYS A 91 -10.21 9.65 6.13
CA CYS A 91 -10.88 10.61 5.27
C CYS A 91 -10.13 11.94 5.23
N ARG A 92 -9.80 12.51 6.39
CA ARG A 92 -9.08 13.80 6.48
C ARG A 92 -7.71 13.74 5.80
N ASN A 93 -6.97 12.64 5.98
CA ASN A 93 -5.67 12.44 5.33
C ASN A 93 -5.82 12.37 3.80
N PHE A 94 -6.80 11.61 3.31
CA PHE A 94 -7.05 11.51 1.88
C PHE A 94 -7.53 12.84 1.28
N THR A 95 -8.35 13.63 1.98
CA THR A 95 -8.79 14.95 1.51
C THR A 95 -7.61 15.88 1.20
N GLN A 96 -6.57 15.87 2.03
CA GLN A 96 -5.37 16.68 1.77
C GLN A 96 -4.68 16.23 0.48
N THR A 97 -4.54 14.92 0.29
CA THR A 97 -3.93 14.32 -0.91
C THR A 97 -4.75 14.63 -2.16
N LEU A 98 -6.08 14.43 -2.10
CA LEU A 98 -7.00 14.70 -3.18
C LEU A 98 -7.07 16.19 -3.52
N SER A 99 -7.04 17.08 -2.54
CA SER A 99 -7.03 18.53 -2.74
C SER A 99 -5.79 18.99 -3.52
N ALA A 100 -4.61 18.48 -3.17
CA ALA A 100 -3.38 18.76 -3.91
C ALA A 100 -3.46 18.28 -5.37
N ALA A 101 -3.91 17.04 -5.59
CA ALA A 101 -4.08 16.48 -6.93
C ALA A 101 -5.11 17.26 -7.76
N TYR A 102 -6.25 17.60 -7.16
CA TYR A 102 -7.32 18.36 -7.82
C TYR A 102 -6.87 19.76 -8.23
N GLN A 103 -6.15 20.48 -7.37
CA GLN A 103 -5.62 21.80 -7.70
C GLN A 103 -4.67 21.75 -8.90
N GLN A 104 -3.81 20.73 -8.97
CA GLN A 104 -2.93 20.52 -10.11
C GLN A 104 -3.72 20.16 -11.37
N LEU A 105 -4.70 19.26 -11.29
CA LEU A 105 -5.55 18.91 -12.43
C LEU A 105 -6.36 20.11 -12.95
N LYS A 106 -6.88 20.96 -12.06
CA LYS A 106 -7.53 22.22 -12.47
C LYS A 106 -6.56 23.19 -13.13
N ALA A 107 -5.29 23.22 -12.73
CA ALA A 107 -4.28 24.05 -13.37
C ALA A 107 -3.89 23.53 -14.76
N ASP A 108 -3.76 22.22 -14.91
CA ASP A 108 -3.29 21.57 -16.14
C ASP A 108 -4.42 21.34 -17.18
N HIS A 109 -5.65 21.11 -16.71
CA HIS A 109 -6.79 20.69 -17.54
C HIS A 109 -8.04 21.59 -17.37
N GLY A 110 -7.98 22.64 -16.57
CA GLY A 110 -9.06 23.61 -16.43
C GLY A 110 -10.39 22.97 -15.97
N ASP A 111 -11.42 23.11 -16.79
CA ASP A 111 -12.78 22.70 -16.46
C ASP A 111 -13.12 21.24 -16.79
N ASP A 112 -12.15 20.45 -17.27
CA ASP A 112 -12.39 19.06 -17.71
C ASP A 112 -12.73 18.10 -16.56
N ILE A 113 -12.50 18.48 -15.31
CA ILE A 113 -12.77 17.68 -14.11
C ILE A 113 -13.53 18.49 -13.05
N GLU A 114 -14.45 17.85 -12.34
CA GLU A 114 -15.07 18.40 -11.14
C GLU A 114 -15.26 17.32 -10.07
N ILE A 115 -15.14 17.69 -8.80
CA ILE A 115 -15.40 16.78 -7.67
C ILE A 115 -16.69 17.21 -6.96
N VAL A 116 -17.53 16.24 -6.62
CA VAL A 116 -18.74 16.45 -5.84
C VAL A 116 -18.64 15.63 -4.56
N PHE A 117 -18.47 16.34 -3.44
CA PHE A 117 -18.47 15.79 -2.10
C PHE A 117 -19.87 15.27 -1.70
N VAL A 118 -19.91 14.03 -1.24
CA VAL A 118 -21.07 13.34 -0.70
C VAL A 118 -20.78 13.02 0.77
N SER A 119 -21.27 13.89 1.65
CA SER A 119 -20.96 13.81 3.09
C SER A 119 -21.67 12.68 3.81
N SER A 120 -20.89 11.96 4.62
CA SER A 120 -21.34 11.00 5.63
C SER A 120 -21.20 11.58 7.06
N ASP A 121 -21.14 12.92 7.20
CA ASP A 121 -21.16 13.59 8.51
C ASP A 121 -22.54 13.48 9.16
N GLU A 122 -22.55 13.46 10.49
CA GLU A 122 -23.77 13.24 11.30
C GLU A 122 -24.61 14.52 11.48
N ASP A 123 -23.97 15.69 11.35
CA ASP A 123 -24.63 16.99 11.51
C ASP A 123 -24.10 18.06 10.55
N LEU A 124 -24.87 19.14 10.43
CA LEU A 124 -24.59 20.24 9.51
C LEU A 124 -23.30 21.02 9.87
N ASN A 125 -22.95 21.12 11.16
CA ASN A 125 -21.74 21.82 11.57
C ASN A 125 -20.50 21.01 11.18
N ALA A 126 -20.50 19.70 11.45
CA ALA A 126 -19.44 18.80 11.03
C ALA A 126 -19.24 18.82 9.51
N PHE A 127 -20.33 18.83 8.74
CA PHE A 127 -20.30 19.03 7.30
C PHE A 127 -19.66 20.36 6.90
N ASN A 128 -20.14 21.49 7.46
CA ASN A 128 -19.67 22.82 7.09
C ASN A 128 -18.19 23.02 7.42
N ASP A 129 -17.76 22.59 8.61
CA ASP A 129 -16.38 22.71 9.06
C ASP A 129 -15.44 21.98 8.09
N TYR A 130 -15.81 20.76 7.70
CA TYR A 130 -14.99 19.94 6.81
C TYR A 130 -15.05 20.38 5.35
N PHE A 131 -16.23 20.77 4.86
CA PHE A 131 -16.41 21.23 3.49
C PHE A 131 -15.75 22.59 3.24
N SER A 132 -15.60 23.43 4.29
CA SER A 132 -14.97 24.76 4.18
C SER A 132 -13.53 24.72 3.65
N ILE A 133 -12.82 23.61 3.87
CA ILE A 133 -11.43 23.43 3.42
C ILE A 133 -11.32 22.72 2.06
N MET A 134 -12.45 22.30 1.46
CA MET A 134 -12.46 21.57 0.20
C MET A 134 -12.58 22.53 -1.00
N PRO A 135 -11.78 22.37 -2.06
CA PRO A 135 -11.78 23.28 -3.22
C PRO A 135 -12.81 22.92 -4.31
N TRP A 136 -13.78 22.05 -4.00
CA TRP A 136 -14.73 21.47 -4.95
C TRP A 136 -16.18 21.62 -4.50
N LEU A 137 -17.12 20.99 -5.21
CA LEU A 137 -18.56 21.11 -4.96
C LEU A 137 -19.06 20.05 -3.97
N ALA A 138 -20.30 20.17 -3.49
CA ALA A 138 -20.96 19.19 -2.64
C ALA A 138 -22.44 19.02 -2.97
N VAL A 139 -22.97 17.82 -2.73
CA VAL A 139 -24.41 17.63 -2.55
C VAL A 139 -24.81 18.35 -1.26
N PRO A 140 -25.84 19.22 -1.27
CA PRO A 140 -26.28 19.91 -0.06
C PRO A 140 -26.56 18.94 1.08
N TYR A 141 -26.12 19.28 2.30
CA TYR A 141 -26.24 18.40 3.46
C TYR A 141 -27.68 17.92 3.71
N SER A 142 -28.67 18.79 3.43
CA SER A 142 -30.10 18.51 3.57
C SER A 142 -30.67 17.51 2.56
N ASP A 143 -29.99 17.24 1.44
CA ASP A 143 -30.47 16.29 0.43
C ASP A 143 -30.07 14.86 0.78
N LEU A 144 -30.72 14.33 1.82
CA LEU A 144 -30.48 12.98 2.31
C LEU A 144 -30.85 11.91 1.29
N GLU A 145 -31.84 12.17 0.43
CA GLU A 145 -32.32 11.20 -0.56
C GLU A 145 -31.31 10.99 -1.69
N VAL A 146 -30.72 12.06 -2.22
CA VAL A 146 -29.64 11.93 -3.20
C VAL A 146 -28.42 11.25 -2.58
N LYS A 147 -28.01 11.66 -1.37
CA LYS A 147 -26.87 11.01 -0.67
C LYS A 147 -27.10 9.50 -0.47
N LYS A 148 -28.29 9.08 -0.02
CA LYS A 148 -28.63 7.65 0.12
C LYS A 148 -28.68 6.92 -1.22
N SER A 149 -29.25 7.56 -2.24
CA SER A 149 -29.33 6.98 -3.58
C SER A 149 -27.94 6.74 -4.17
N LEU A 150 -27.02 7.72 -4.03
CA LEU A 150 -25.63 7.58 -4.47
C LEU A 150 -24.91 6.44 -3.74
N ASN A 151 -25.02 6.37 -2.41
CA ASN A 151 -24.44 5.26 -1.64
C ASN A 151 -24.95 3.89 -2.14
N ARG A 152 -26.24 3.77 -2.47
CA ARG A 152 -26.82 2.52 -2.97
C ARG A 152 -26.42 2.21 -4.42
N ILE A 153 -26.43 3.20 -5.31
CA ILE A 153 -26.11 3.02 -6.74
C ILE A 153 -24.65 2.56 -6.89
N PHE A 154 -23.76 3.18 -6.11
CA PHE A 154 -22.33 2.91 -6.16
C PHE A 154 -21.86 1.91 -5.10
N ASP A 155 -22.79 1.27 -4.39
CA ASP A 155 -22.51 0.24 -3.39
C ASP A 155 -21.35 0.61 -2.45
N VAL A 156 -21.48 1.79 -1.83
CA VAL A 156 -20.41 2.37 -0.99
C VAL A 156 -20.38 1.65 0.35
N GLU A 157 -19.45 0.71 0.50
CA GLU A 157 -19.27 -0.06 1.74
C GLU A 157 -18.40 0.64 2.79
N GLY A 158 -17.60 1.63 2.37
CA GLY A 158 -16.66 2.32 3.25
C GLY A 158 -16.22 3.69 2.73
N ILE A 159 -15.61 4.48 3.62
CA ILE A 159 -15.04 5.80 3.33
C ILE A 159 -13.57 5.87 3.79
N PRO A 160 -12.71 6.67 3.14
CA PRO A 160 -12.98 7.47 1.95
C PRO A 160 -13.25 6.59 0.71
N CYS A 161 -14.17 7.00 -0.14
CA CYS A 161 -14.44 6.39 -1.44
C CYS A 161 -14.53 7.48 -2.51
N LEU A 162 -13.94 7.24 -3.68
CA LEU A 162 -13.93 8.17 -4.81
C LEU A 162 -14.32 7.41 -6.07
N VAL A 163 -15.54 7.66 -6.55
CA VAL A 163 -16.04 7.09 -7.81
C VAL A 163 -15.85 8.11 -8.91
N ILE A 164 -15.14 7.75 -9.97
CA ILE A 164 -14.86 8.65 -11.09
C ILE A 164 -15.76 8.28 -12.27
N LEU A 165 -16.59 9.21 -12.72
CA LEU A 165 -17.53 9.03 -13.82
C LEU A 165 -17.00 9.70 -15.10
N GLN A 166 -16.96 8.94 -16.19
CA GLN A 166 -16.49 9.41 -17.49
C GLN A 166 -17.59 10.18 -18.25
N PRO A 167 -17.25 11.26 -18.97
CA PRO A 167 -18.22 12.20 -19.56
C PRO A 167 -19.05 11.62 -20.71
N GLU A 168 -18.61 10.53 -21.35
CA GLU A 168 -19.27 9.91 -22.51
C GLU A 168 -20.61 9.28 -22.17
N SER A 169 -20.82 8.84 -20.93
CA SER A 169 -22.04 8.12 -20.52
C SER A 169 -22.41 8.35 -19.06
N TYR A 170 -21.45 8.71 -18.20
CA TYR A 170 -21.57 8.66 -16.75
C TYR A 170 -22.05 7.29 -16.22
N THR A 171 -21.90 6.23 -17.04
CA THR A 171 -22.09 4.83 -16.66
C THR A 171 -20.76 4.09 -16.62
N ASP A 172 -19.78 4.54 -17.41
CA ASP A 172 -18.40 4.10 -17.25
C ASP A 172 -17.79 4.77 -16.03
N GLU A 173 -17.61 3.97 -14.98
CA GLU A 173 -17.10 4.41 -13.69
C GLU A 173 -15.82 3.66 -13.31
N VAL A 174 -14.96 4.36 -12.58
CA VAL A 174 -13.78 3.80 -11.93
C VAL A 174 -13.94 3.97 -10.43
N ARG A 175 -14.09 2.84 -9.72
CA ARG A 175 -14.42 2.81 -8.29
C ARG A 175 -13.20 2.93 -7.38
N ASP A 176 -12.01 2.62 -7.89
CA ASP A 176 -10.75 2.67 -7.13
C ASP A 176 -10.11 4.05 -7.16
N GLY A 177 -10.89 5.13 -7.25
CA GLY A 177 -10.34 6.49 -7.39
C GLY A 177 -9.41 6.89 -6.24
N VAL A 178 -9.66 6.41 -5.02
CA VAL A 178 -8.77 6.63 -3.87
C VAL A 178 -7.39 6.02 -4.11
N GLU A 179 -7.36 4.76 -4.54
CA GLU A 179 -6.13 4.04 -4.85
C GLU A 179 -5.40 4.67 -6.04
N LEU A 180 -6.12 5.06 -7.10
CA LEU A 180 -5.52 5.72 -8.25
C LEU A 180 -4.84 7.04 -7.89
N ILE A 181 -5.46 7.84 -7.01
CA ILE A 181 -4.86 9.09 -6.54
C ILE A 181 -3.64 8.82 -5.66
N TYR A 182 -3.69 7.83 -4.76
CA TYR A 182 -2.51 7.49 -3.96
C TYR A 182 -1.36 6.93 -4.81
N ARG A 183 -1.66 6.03 -5.75
CA ARG A 183 -0.65 5.30 -6.53
C ARG A 183 -0.12 6.11 -7.71
N TYR A 184 -0.99 6.78 -8.46
CA TYR A 184 -0.61 7.47 -9.70
C TYR A 184 -0.79 8.99 -9.63
N GLY A 185 -1.58 9.49 -8.68
CA GLY A 185 -1.87 10.91 -8.54
C GLY A 185 -2.47 11.49 -9.82
N VAL A 186 -1.99 12.65 -10.24
CA VAL A 186 -2.47 13.33 -11.46
C VAL A 186 -2.17 12.56 -12.76
N GLN A 187 -1.19 11.65 -12.75
CA GLN A 187 -0.82 10.88 -13.95
C GLN A 187 -1.93 9.92 -14.39
N ALA A 188 -2.83 9.57 -13.47
CA ALA A 188 -4.00 8.75 -13.77
C ALA A 188 -5.02 9.47 -14.65
N PHE A 189 -5.02 10.81 -14.73
CA PHE A 189 -5.91 11.56 -15.60
C PHE A 189 -5.76 11.11 -17.07
N PRO A 190 -6.86 10.91 -17.83
CA PRO A 190 -8.27 11.23 -17.53
C PRO A 190 -9.03 10.15 -16.74
N PHE A 191 -8.33 9.26 -16.03
CA PHE A 191 -8.88 8.15 -15.25
C PHE A 191 -9.67 7.16 -16.11
N SER A 192 -9.34 7.07 -17.40
CA SER A 192 -9.93 6.08 -18.28
C SER A 192 -9.34 4.69 -17.98
N LYS A 193 -10.10 3.62 -18.24
CA LYS A 193 -9.61 2.24 -18.10
C LYS A 193 -8.31 2.02 -18.89
N GLN A 194 -8.24 2.59 -20.10
CA GLN A 194 -7.04 2.54 -20.93
C GLN A 194 -5.85 3.22 -20.25
N ARG A 195 -6.02 4.44 -19.72
CA ARG A 195 -4.92 5.17 -19.09
C ARG A 195 -4.40 4.46 -17.84
N VAL A 196 -5.31 3.89 -17.04
CA VAL A 196 -4.96 3.10 -15.87
C VAL A 196 -4.17 1.85 -16.28
N GLU A 197 -4.55 1.19 -17.36
CA GLU A 197 -3.83 0.02 -17.89
C GLU A 197 -2.44 0.39 -18.42
N GLU A 198 -2.31 1.52 -19.13
CA GLU A 198 -1.00 2.05 -19.57
C GLU A 198 -0.07 2.28 -18.38
N LEU A 199 -0.56 2.90 -17.30
CA LEU A 199 0.23 3.14 -16.09
C LEU A 199 0.68 1.84 -15.41
N LYS A 200 -0.20 0.84 -15.35
CA LYS A 200 0.15 -0.49 -14.85
C LYS A 200 1.24 -1.16 -15.69
N GLN A 201 1.17 -1.01 -17.01
CA GLN A 201 2.19 -1.53 -17.92
C GLN A 201 3.52 -0.79 -17.79
N GLU A 202 3.51 0.54 -17.65
CA GLU A 202 4.69 1.35 -17.36
C GLU A 202 5.36 0.94 -16.04
N GLU A 203 4.56 0.70 -14.99
CA GLU A 203 5.03 0.22 -13.69
C GLU A 203 5.63 -1.18 -13.80
N LYS A 204 4.93 -2.12 -14.45
CA LYS A 204 5.44 -3.47 -14.72
C LYS A 204 6.77 -3.45 -15.48
N ALA A 205 6.88 -2.63 -16.52
CA ALA A 205 8.10 -2.48 -17.28
C ALA A 205 9.25 -1.92 -16.43
N LYS A 206 8.97 -1.00 -15.50
CA LYS A 206 9.97 -0.52 -14.53
C LYS A 206 10.45 -1.65 -13.61
N HIS A 207 9.54 -2.50 -13.11
CA HIS A 207 9.92 -3.67 -12.31
C HIS A 207 10.73 -4.70 -13.11
N GLU A 208 10.33 -4.99 -14.34
CA GLU A 208 11.05 -5.92 -15.23
C GLU A 208 12.43 -5.40 -15.63
N SER A 209 12.61 -4.08 -15.74
CA SER A 209 13.89 -3.42 -16.02
C SER A 209 14.64 -2.95 -14.78
N GLN A 210 14.16 -3.29 -13.57
CA GLN A 210 14.77 -2.91 -12.31
C GLN A 210 16.25 -3.31 -12.25
N THR A 211 17.09 -2.37 -11.85
CA THR A 211 18.49 -2.61 -11.51
C THR A 211 18.84 -1.81 -10.27
N LEU A 212 19.94 -2.15 -9.60
CA LEU A 212 20.41 -1.38 -8.46
C LEU A 212 20.71 0.08 -8.82
N MET A 213 21.28 0.31 -10.01
CA MET A 213 21.57 1.65 -10.50
C MET A 213 20.30 2.46 -10.71
N ASN A 214 19.26 1.88 -11.34
CA ASN A 214 17.99 2.57 -11.56
C ASN A 214 17.27 2.92 -10.25
N LEU A 215 17.48 2.14 -9.19
CA LEU A 215 16.84 2.37 -7.88
C LEU A 215 17.61 3.35 -7.00
N LEU A 216 18.95 3.33 -7.04
CA LEU A 216 19.79 4.05 -6.08
C LEU A 216 20.57 5.21 -6.67
N THR A 217 20.36 5.56 -7.95
CA THR A 217 20.99 6.73 -8.57
C THR A 217 19.94 7.65 -9.17
N ASN A 218 20.32 8.91 -9.39
CA ASN A 218 19.55 9.89 -10.13
C ASN A 218 20.50 10.74 -10.98
N HIS A 219 19.95 11.71 -11.72
CA HIS A 219 20.73 12.54 -12.64
C HIS A 219 21.85 13.35 -11.95
N ASP A 220 21.72 13.60 -10.64
CA ASP A 220 22.66 14.43 -9.88
C ASP A 220 23.58 13.60 -8.95
N ARG A 221 23.33 12.30 -8.79
CA ARG A 221 24.03 11.47 -7.80
C ARG A 221 24.10 9.98 -8.16
N ASP A 222 25.30 9.42 -8.03
CA ASP A 222 25.61 8.00 -8.20
C ASP A 222 26.26 7.35 -6.95
N TYR A 223 26.26 8.03 -5.80
CA TYR A 223 26.94 7.61 -4.57
C TYR A 223 26.02 7.52 -3.35
N LEU A 224 26.38 6.69 -2.38
CA LEU A 224 25.76 6.59 -1.05
C LEU A 224 26.69 7.17 0.01
N LEU A 225 26.14 7.55 1.16
CA LEU A 225 26.91 7.97 2.33
C LEU A 225 27.42 6.74 3.07
N ASN A 226 28.69 6.77 3.45
CA ASN A 226 29.30 5.77 4.33
C ASN A 226 29.10 6.17 5.79
N HIS A 227 29.02 5.17 6.66
CA HIS A 227 29.02 5.32 8.11
C HIS A 227 30.39 5.73 8.69
N SER A 228 31.49 5.58 7.94
CA SER A 228 32.83 5.91 8.45
C SER A 228 32.89 7.36 8.95
N GLY A 229 33.35 7.57 10.19
CA GLY A 229 33.37 8.84 10.93
C GLY A 229 34.12 10.03 10.31
N THR A 230 34.42 9.98 9.02
CA THR A 230 34.67 11.14 8.16
C THR A 230 33.33 11.65 7.62
N PRO A 231 32.92 12.89 7.95
CA PRO A 231 31.81 13.55 7.27
C PRO A 231 32.04 13.46 5.75
N ASP A 232 31.01 13.03 5.01
CA ASP A 232 30.99 12.97 3.54
C ASP A 232 31.82 11.85 2.87
N ALA A 233 32.14 10.75 3.56
CA ALA A 233 32.66 9.57 2.85
C ALA A 233 31.58 9.00 1.90
N LYS A 234 31.88 9.00 0.59
CA LYS A 234 30.97 8.58 -0.48
C LYS A 234 31.37 7.21 -1.03
N VAL A 235 30.39 6.35 -1.27
CA VAL A 235 30.55 5.02 -1.88
C VAL A 235 29.76 4.97 -3.17
N SER A 236 30.39 4.67 -4.30
CA SER A 236 29.65 4.54 -5.57
C SER A 236 28.65 3.39 -5.50
N VAL A 237 27.43 3.62 -5.98
CA VAL A 237 26.37 2.59 -6.06
C VAL A 237 26.83 1.40 -6.89
N SER A 238 27.65 1.62 -7.91
CA SER A 238 28.21 0.55 -8.75
C SER A 238 29.01 -0.50 -7.95
N SER A 239 29.58 -0.14 -6.79
CA SER A 239 30.34 -1.06 -5.92
C SER A 239 29.46 -2.04 -5.13
N LEU A 240 28.13 -1.90 -5.22
CA LEU A 240 27.15 -2.80 -4.62
C LEU A 240 26.61 -3.82 -5.65
N ILE A 241 26.93 -3.69 -6.94
CA ILE A 241 26.51 -4.66 -7.97
C ILE A 241 27.10 -6.03 -7.61
N GLY A 242 26.28 -7.08 -7.71
CA GLY A 242 26.65 -8.44 -7.31
C GLY A 242 26.44 -8.74 -5.83
N LYS A 243 26.08 -7.77 -5.00
CA LYS A 243 25.76 -7.99 -3.58
C LYS A 243 24.26 -8.11 -3.37
N THR A 244 23.86 -8.86 -2.34
CA THR A 244 22.52 -8.75 -1.77
C THR A 244 22.43 -7.42 -1.02
N VAL A 245 21.41 -6.61 -1.32
CA VAL A 245 21.25 -5.27 -0.74
C VAL A 245 19.92 -5.16 0.01
N GLY A 246 19.96 -4.76 1.28
CA GLY A 246 18.76 -4.42 2.05
C GLY A 246 18.46 -2.92 1.98
N LEU A 247 17.29 -2.51 1.49
CA LEU A 247 16.80 -1.13 1.61
C LEU A 247 16.02 -0.99 2.91
N TYR A 248 16.59 -0.27 3.88
CA TYR A 248 16.02 -0.11 5.21
C TYR A 248 15.31 1.23 5.35
N PHE A 249 13.98 1.21 5.29
CA PHE A 249 13.13 2.39 5.47
C PHE A 249 12.80 2.57 6.96
N CYS A 250 13.31 3.62 7.57
CA CYS A 250 13.04 3.95 8.97
C CYS A 250 13.29 5.43 9.27
N ALA A 251 12.98 5.85 10.50
CA ALA A 251 13.33 7.15 11.05
C ALA A 251 13.59 7.05 12.55
N GLN A 252 14.23 8.07 13.13
CA GLN A 252 14.52 8.17 14.55
C GLN A 252 13.26 8.22 15.41
N TRP A 253 12.20 8.88 14.92
CA TRP A 253 10.91 8.99 15.60
C TRP A 253 10.11 7.68 15.62
N CYS A 254 10.55 6.66 14.88
CA CYS A 254 9.87 5.38 14.78
C CYS A 254 10.24 4.47 15.97
N VAL A 255 9.38 4.41 16.99
CA VAL A 255 9.61 3.58 18.19
C VAL A 255 9.82 2.10 17.84
N PRO A 256 9.03 1.44 16.97
CA PRO A 256 9.32 0.07 16.55
C PRO A 256 10.67 -0.05 15.82
N GLY A 257 11.05 0.98 15.06
CA GLY A 257 12.35 1.10 14.39
C GLY A 257 13.52 1.12 15.36
N LEU A 258 13.42 1.90 16.43
CA LEU A 258 14.45 1.96 17.49
C LEU A 258 14.68 0.60 18.17
N LYS A 259 13.65 -0.25 18.27
CA LYS A 259 13.78 -1.63 18.76
C LYS A 259 14.40 -2.57 17.72
N PHE A 260 14.03 -2.41 16.45
CA PHE A 260 14.47 -3.29 15.37
C PHE A 260 15.92 -3.04 14.92
N THR A 261 16.38 -1.79 14.92
CA THR A 261 17.73 -1.43 14.41
C THR A 261 18.87 -2.17 15.11
N PRO A 262 18.97 -2.25 16.45
CA PRO A 262 20.04 -3.01 17.11
C PRO A 262 20.07 -4.49 16.71
N LYS A 263 18.90 -5.10 16.49
CA LYS A 263 18.78 -6.48 16.01
C LYS A 263 19.29 -6.62 14.58
N LEU A 264 18.88 -5.70 13.70
CA LEU A 264 19.36 -5.67 12.32
C LEU A 264 20.88 -5.47 12.24
N VAL A 265 21.44 -4.60 13.09
CA VAL A 265 22.90 -4.43 13.24
C VAL A 265 23.59 -5.74 13.60
N SER A 266 23.07 -6.46 14.61
CA SER A 266 23.65 -7.74 15.03
C SER A 266 23.62 -8.77 13.89
N ILE A 267 22.49 -8.89 13.19
CA ILE A 267 22.33 -9.87 12.10
C ILE A 267 23.17 -9.50 10.87
N TYR A 268 23.24 -8.21 10.52
CA TYR A 268 24.12 -7.69 9.47
C TYR A 268 25.58 -8.05 9.73
N GLN A 269 26.05 -7.88 10.97
CA GLN A 269 27.42 -8.24 11.36
C GLN A 269 27.68 -9.74 11.28
N LYS A 270 26.74 -10.57 11.72
CA LYS A 270 26.84 -12.04 11.63
C LYS A 270 26.89 -12.51 10.18
N ILE A 271 25.99 -12.03 9.31
CA ILE A 271 25.99 -12.38 7.89
C ILE A 271 27.34 -12.02 7.25
N ASN A 272 27.82 -10.79 7.46
CA ASN A 272 29.12 -10.37 6.93
C ASN A 272 30.30 -11.14 7.52
N GLN A 273 30.22 -11.60 8.77
CA GLN A 273 31.21 -12.50 9.33
C GLN A 273 31.21 -13.86 8.61
N MET A 274 30.05 -14.49 8.45
CA MET A 274 29.92 -15.78 7.73
C MET A 274 30.44 -15.69 6.29
N LEU A 275 30.15 -14.59 5.58
CA LEU A 275 30.60 -14.39 4.20
C LEU A 275 32.13 -14.26 4.11
N ARG A 276 32.76 -13.56 5.06
CA ARG A 276 34.23 -13.47 5.14
C ARG A 276 34.89 -14.82 5.39
N GLU A 277 34.29 -15.65 6.22
CA GLU A 277 34.81 -16.99 6.56
C GLU A 277 34.67 -17.97 5.39
N ASN A 278 33.58 -17.88 4.62
CA ASN A 278 33.29 -18.80 3.53
C ASN A 278 33.97 -18.46 2.19
N SER A 279 34.71 -17.35 2.11
CA SER A 279 35.40 -16.88 0.88
C SER A 279 34.50 -16.83 -0.36
N GLN A 280 33.21 -16.56 -0.18
CA GLN A 280 32.28 -16.34 -1.29
C GLN A 280 32.42 -14.90 -1.78
N ASP A 281 32.28 -14.70 -3.09
CA ASP A 281 32.22 -13.37 -3.73
C ASP A 281 30.87 -12.68 -3.48
N ASP A 282 30.01 -13.30 -2.67
CA ASP A 282 28.70 -12.79 -2.28
C ASP A 282 28.85 -11.79 -1.12
N GLY A 283 28.28 -10.59 -1.28
CA GLY A 283 28.26 -9.55 -0.24
C GLY A 283 26.86 -9.30 0.31
N PHE A 284 26.77 -8.79 1.54
CA PHE A 284 25.53 -8.24 2.09
C PHE A 284 25.76 -6.80 2.56
N GLU A 285 25.02 -5.86 1.97
CA GLU A 285 25.06 -4.44 2.34
C GLU A 285 23.65 -3.94 2.65
N ILE A 286 23.52 -2.94 3.52
CA ILE A 286 22.25 -2.26 3.80
C ILE A 286 22.38 -0.79 3.38
N VAL A 287 21.31 -0.25 2.80
CA VAL A 287 21.16 1.16 2.46
C VAL A 287 20.01 1.71 3.28
N PHE A 288 20.31 2.61 4.21
CA PHE A 288 19.32 3.34 4.99
C PHE A 288 18.61 4.37 4.10
N VAL A 289 17.28 4.27 4.07
CA VAL A 289 16.37 5.15 3.37
C VAL A 289 15.57 5.91 4.43
N SER A 290 16.07 7.09 4.80
CA SER A 290 15.52 7.84 5.93
C SER A 290 14.17 8.46 5.61
N THR A 291 13.27 8.39 6.58
CA THR A 291 11.98 9.12 6.64
C THR A 291 11.97 10.15 7.77
N ASP A 292 13.16 10.56 8.23
CA ASP A 292 13.32 11.62 9.21
C ASP A 292 12.83 12.96 8.65
N ARG A 293 12.44 13.86 9.55
CA ARG A 293 11.86 15.16 9.18
C ARG A 293 12.92 16.25 9.03
N ASP A 294 14.12 16.00 9.51
CA ASP A 294 15.22 16.95 9.52
C ASP A 294 16.59 16.23 9.51
N GLN A 295 17.61 16.98 9.11
CA GLN A 295 18.98 16.52 8.98
C GLN A 295 19.60 16.06 10.31
N ALA A 296 19.22 16.68 11.44
CA ALA A 296 19.82 16.36 12.73
C ALA A 296 19.33 14.99 13.23
N SER A 297 18.03 14.71 13.09
CA SER A 297 17.47 13.40 13.38
C SER A 297 18.05 12.30 12.47
N PHE A 298 18.18 12.58 11.16
CA PHE A 298 18.87 11.68 10.24
C PHE A 298 20.28 11.34 10.72
N SER A 299 21.11 12.35 10.97
CA SER A 299 22.52 12.15 11.32
C SER A 299 22.65 11.38 12.64
N SER A 300 21.90 11.78 13.67
CA SER A 300 21.93 11.13 14.98
C SER A 300 21.53 9.67 14.93
N TYR A 301 20.56 9.30 14.08
CA TYR A 301 20.12 7.92 13.97
C TYR A 301 21.06 7.08 13.09
N PHE A 302 21.53 7.64 11.98
CA PHE A 302 22.48 7.00 11.08
C PHE A 302 23.83 6.69 11.76
N GLU A 303 24.25 7.50 12.74
CA GLU A 303 25.41 7.22 13.61
C GLU A 303 25.30 5.89 14.39
N SER A 304 24.11 5.30 14.52
CA SER A 304 23.93 4.00 15.18
C SER A 304 24.02 2.80 14.22
N MET A 305 24.20 3.03 12.92
CA MET A 305 24.03 2.04 11.86
C MET A 305 25.34 1.78 11.10
N PRO A 306 25.86 0.54 11.02
CA PRO A 306 27.18 0.24 10.43
C PRO A 306 27.16 0.10 8.89
N TRP A 307 26.15 0.65 8.22
CA TRP A 307 25.87 0.44 6.80
C TRP A 307 25.73 1.77 6.04
N LEU A 308 25.38 1.73 4.76
CA LEU A 308 25.31 2.92 3.91
C LEU A 308 23.98 3.68 4.04
N ALA A 309 23.90 4.92 3.56
CA ALA A 309 22.64 5.66 3.50
C ALA A 309 22.48 6.46 2.21
N LEU A 310 21.23 6.66 1.79
CA LEU A 310 20.92 7.76 0.90
C LEU A 310 21.09 9.10 1.63
N PRO A 311 21.61 10.15 0.98
CA PRO A 311 21.64 11.47 1.57
C PRO A 311 20.26 11.95 2.02
N PHE A 312 20.20 12.66 3.14
CA PHE A 312 18.95 13.26 3.61
C PHE A 312 18.36 14.21 2.57
N GLY A 313 17.05 14.12 2.34
CA GLY A 313 16.34 14.93 1.35
C GLY A 313 16.54 14.52 -0.11
N ASP A 314 17.27 13.43 -0.38
CA ASP A 314 17.43 12.91 -1.74
C ASP A 314 16.08 12.53 -2.37
N PRO A 315 15.76 12.98 -3.60
CA PRO A 315 14.48 12.70 -4.25
C PRO A 315 14.21 11.20 -4.44
N THR A 316 15.27 10.40 -4.59
CA THR A 316 15.22 8.93 -4.72
C THR A 316 14.51 8.29 -3.53
N ILE A 317 14.56 8.91 -2.34
CA ILE A 317 13.84 8.43 -1.15
C ILE A 317 12.33 8.33 -1.43
N LYS A 318 11.74 9.39 -2.00
CA LYS A 318 10.31 9.42 -2.32
C LYS A 318 9.96 8.42 -3.42
N ASP A 319 10.82 8.32 -4.43
CA ASP A 319 10.64 7.38 -5.53
C ASP A 319 10.66 5.94 -5.04
N LEU A 320 11.59 5.58 -4.14
CA LEU A 320 11.67 4.26 -3.52
C LEU A 320 10.49 3.96 -2.61
N THR A 321 10.07 4.92 -1.77
CA THR A 321 8.88 4.76 -0.92
C THR A 321 7.64 4.46 -1.77
N LYS A 322 7.49 5.11 -2.92
CA LYS A 322 6.40 4.87 -3.86
C LYS A 322 6.54 3.53 -4.59
N TYR A 323 7.73 3.25 -5.11
CA TYR A 323 8.03 2.06 -5.91
C TYR A 323 7.79 0.75 -5.14
N PHE A 324 8.11 0.74 -3.85
CA PHE A 324 7.89 -0.41 -2.96
C PHE A 324 6.62 -0.28 -2.11
N ASP A 325 5.72 0.65 -2.43
CA ASP A 325 4.47 0.93 -1.70
C ASP A 325 4.66 0.88 -0.16
N VAL A 326 5.66 1.61 0.34
CA VAL A 326 6.04 1.56 1.76
C VAL A 326 5.01 2.32 2.60
N ARG A 327 3.99 1.60 3.08
CA ARG A 327 2.89 2.15 3.90
C ARG A 327 3.23 2.31 5.39
N GLY A 328 4.31 1.70 5.86
CA GLY A 328 4.70 1.71 7.27
C GLY A 328 6.17 1.44 7.50
N ILE A 329 6.69 1.95 8.62
CA ILE A 329 8.08 1.78 9.05
C ILE A 329 8.16 1.15 10.44
N PRO A 330 9.23 0.39 10.77
CA PRO A 330 10.35 0.05 9.89
C PRO A 330 9.97 -0.98 8.83
N CYS A 331 10.49 -0.80 7.62
CA CYS A 331 10.37 -1.70 6.48
C CYS A 331 11.78 -2.06 5.95
N LEU A 332 11.97 -3.30 5.51
CA LEU A 332 13.23 -3.77 4.94
C LEU A 332 12.93 -4.56 3.67
N VAL A 333 13.30 -4.00 2.53
CA VAL A 333 13.22 -4.66 1.21
C VAL A 333 14.56 -5.29 0.90
N ILE A 334 14.58 -6.52 0.39
CA ILE A 334 15.82 -7.22 -0.01
C ILE A 334 15.89 -7.28 -1.53
N LEU A 335 17.02 -6.80 -2.05
CA LEU A 335 17.42 -6.91 -3.45
C LEU A 335 18.50 -7.98 -3.59
N GLY A 336 18.44 -8.76 -4.66
CA GLY A 336 19.42 -9.78 -4.99
C GLY A 336 20.67 -9.19 -5.64
N PRO A 337 21.71 -10.02 -5.84
CA PRO A 337 22.92 -9.66 -6.59
C PRO A 337 22.70 -9.06 -7.98
N ASP A 338 21.59 -9.41 -8.63
CA ASP A 338 21.15 -8.92 -9.93
C ASP A 338 20.42 -7.56 -9.86
N GLY A 339 20.24 -7.02 -8.66
CA GLY A 339 19.48 -5.80 -8.40
C GLY A 339 17.96 -5.97 -8.45
N LYS A 340 17.45 -7.22 -8.57
CA LYS A 340 16.02 -7.52 -8.55
C LYS A 340 15.51 -7.68 -7.12
N THR A 341 14.23 -7.37 -6.92
CA THR A 341 13.59 -7.54 -5.62
C THR A 341 13.42 -9.02 -5.32
N VAL A 342 14.02 -9.47 -4.21
CA VAL A 342 13.83 -10.82 -3.69
C VAL A 342 12.59 -10.87 -2.80
N THR A 343 12.42 -9.87 -1.93
CA THR A 343 11.27 -9.76 -1.03
C THR A 343 11.13 -8.35 -0.48
N GLU A 344 9.89 -7.90 -0.25
CA GLU A 344 9.57 -6.66 0.45
C GLU A 344 9.35 -6.89 1.96
N HIS A 345 9.40 -8.15 2.40
CA HIS A 345 9.14 -8.57 3.77
C HIS A 345 10.41 -8.96 4.53
N GLY A 346 11.55 -8.35 4.19
CA GLY A 346 12.84 -8.64 4.80
C GLY A 346 12.83 -8.49 6.32
N ARG A 347 12.09 -7.53 6.87
CA ARG A 347 11.93 -7.36 8.33
C ARG A 347 11.34 -8.60 9.00
N ASN A 348 10.35 -9.22 8.35
CA ASN A 348 9.70 -10.43 8.87
C ASN A 348 10.69 -11.60 8.87
N LEU A 349 11.44 -11.75 7.77
CA LEU A 349 12.45 -12.81 7.64
C LEU A 349 13.59 -12.66 8.66
N ILE A 350 14.05 -11.43 8.91
CA ILE A 350 15.04 -11.12 9.95
C ILE A 350 14.50 -11.46 11.34
N ASN A 351 13.22 -11.20 11.60
CA ASN A 351 12.62 -11.56 12.90
C ASN A 351 12.46 -13.07 13.09
N LEU A 352 12.06 -13.78 12.04
CA LEU A 352 11.73 -15.20 12.08
C LEU A 352 12.98 -16.08 12.02
N TYR A 353 13.84 -15.84 11.03
CA TYR A 353 14.98 -16.71 10.71
C TYR A 353 16.34 -16.10 11.04
N GLN A 354 16.40 -14.83 11.46
CA GLN A 354 17.64 -14.13 11.81
C GLN A 354 18.68 -14.20 10.66
N GLU A 355 19.97 -14.44 10.96
CA GLU A 355 21.02 -14.61 9.95
C GLU A 355 20.78 -15.78 8.99
N ASN A 356 20.01 -16.81 9.40
CA ASN A 356 19.74 -17.98 8.57
C ASN A 356 18.87 -17.65 7.35
N ALA A 357 18.15 -16.53 7.40
CA ALA A 357 17.36 -16.02 6.30
C ALA A 357 18.22 -15.79 5.05
N TYR A 358 19.50 -15.40 5.20
CA TYR A 358 20.40 -15.14 4.08
C TYR A 358 20.59 -16.39 3.20
N PRO A 359 20.58 -16.26 1.85
CA PRO A 359 20.52 -15.04 1.03
C PRO A 359 19.10 -14.54 0.70
N PHE A 360 18.10 -14.88 1.53
CA PHE A 360 16.68 -14.50 1.42
C PHE A 360 15.97 -15.05 0.18
N THR A 361 16.61 -15.95 -0.57
CA THR A 361 16.04 -16.54 -1.78
C THR A 361 14.87 -17.45 -1.45
N LYS A 362 13.89 -17.55 -2.36
CA LYS A 362 12.73 -18.44 -2.21
C LYS A 362 13.15 -19.88 -1.86
N ALA A 363 14.19 -20.40 -2.50
CA ALA A 363 14.71 -21.74 -2.22
C ALA A 363 15.25 -21.88 -0.78
N ARG A 364 15.95 -20.86 -0.26
CA ARG A 364 16.42 -20.87 1.13
C ARG A 364 15.24 -20.80 2.11
N LEU A 365 14.25 -19.96 1.83
CA LEU A 365 13.08 -19.82 2.69
C LEU A 365 12.25 -21.11 2.75
N GLN A 366 12.06 -21.79 1.62
CA GLN A 366 11.39 -23.10 1.58
C GLN A 366 12.09 -24.16 2.44
N ILE A 367 13.43 -24.13 2.51
CA ILE A 367 14.19 -25.03 3.39
C ILE A 367 13.89 -24.70 4.86
N LEU A 368 13.94 -23.41 5.23
CA LEU A 368 13.71 -22.97 6.60
C LEU A 368 12.26 -23.21 7.07
N GLU A 369 11.29 -23.00 6.18
CA GLU A 369 9.88 -23.31 6.44
C GLU A 369 9.70 -24.80 6.71
N LYS A 370 10.30 -25.66 5.89
CA LYS A 370 10.25 -27.12 6.08
C LYS A 370 10.95 -27.55 7.38
N GLU A 371 12.10 -26.98 7.70
CA GLU A 371 12.80 -27.23 8.97
C GLU A 371 11.90 -26.86 10.17
N MET A 372 11.25 -25.68 10.11
CA MET A 372 10.32 -25.23 11.14
C MET A 372 9.09 -26.14 11.27
N GLU A 373 8.53 -26.64 10.16
CA GLU A 373 7.43 -27.61 10.18
C GLU A 373 7.85 -28.95 10.79
N GLU A 374 9.04 -29.46 10.47
CA GLU A 374 9.55 -30.70 11.07
C GLU A 374 9.83 -30.53 12.57
N GLU A 375 10.41 -29.39 12.98
CA GLU A 375 10.59 -29.06 14.40
C GLU A 375 9.26 -28.97 15.13
N ALA A 376 8.24 -28.35 14.52
CA ALA A 376 6.91 -28.20 15.12
C ALA A 376 6.24 -29.56 15.43
N LYS A 377 6.55 -30.62 14.68
CA LYS A 377 6.04 -31.98 14.98
C LYS A 377 6.56 -32.52 16.31
N SER A 378 7.70 -32.03 16.78
CA SER A 378 8.29 -32.42 18.06
C SER A 378 7.80 -31.58 19.25
N LEU A 379 7.13 -30.45 18.97
CA LEU A 379 6.64 -29.55 20.01
C LEU A 379 5.37 -30.10 20.70
N PRO A 380 5.18 -29.84 22.00
CA PRO A 380 3.93 -30.16 22.69
C PRO A 380 2.73 -29.46 22.07
N LYS A 381 1.61 -30.17 21.90
CA LYS A 381 0.38 -29.60 21.32
C LYS A 381 -0.25 -28.50 22.18
N SER A 382 0.05 -28.48 23.47
CA SER A 382 -0.35 -27.43 24.40
C SER A 382 0.66 -27.27 25.53
N GLU A 383 0.76 -26.04 26.06
CA GLU A 383 1.66 -25.68 27.16
C GLU A 383 1.08 -24.55 28.02
N PHE A 384 1.50 -24.49 29.30
CA PHE A 384 1.23 -23.34 30.16
C PHE A 384 2.45 -22.42 30.18
N HIS A 385 2.25 -21.13 29.93
CA HIS A 385 3.33 -20.14 29.85
C HIS A 385 3.43 -19.30 31.13
N GLN A 386 4.63 -19.07 31.67
CA GLN A 386 4.82 -18.29 32.91
C GLN A 386 4.14 -16.90 32.89
N GLY A 387 4.13 -16.22 31.74
CA GLY A 387 3.50 -14.91 31.55
C GLY A 387 1.99 -14.94 31.32
N HIS A 388 1.34 -16.11 31.29
CA HIS A 388 -0.07 -16.24 30.95
C HIS A 388 -0.81 -17.33 31.75
N ARG A 389 -2.10 -17.13 32.06
CA ARG A 389 -2.85 -18.02 32.96
C ARG A 389 -3.54 -19.19 32.27
N HIS A 390 -3.99 -19.00 31.04
CA HIS A 390 -4.68 -20.05 30.29
C HIS A 390 -3.68 -20.99 29.62
N GLU A 391 -4.12 -22.20 29.31
CA GLU A 391 -3.38 -23.13 28.47
C GLU A 391 -3.27 -22.54 27.05
N LEU A 392 -2.07 -22.59 26.48
CA LEU A 392 -1.81 -22.18 25.11
C LEU A 392 -1.78 -23.41 24.21
N LYS A 393 -2.41 -23.34 23.04
CA LYS A 393 -2.38 -24.40 22.03
C LYS A 393 -1.39 -24.04 20.93
N LEU A 394 -0.64 -25.04 20.47
CA LEU A 394 0.21 -24.89 19.31
C LEU A 394 -0.68 -24.79 18.06
N VAL A 395 -0.58 -23.66 17.36
CA VAL A 395 -1.31 -23.33 16.13
C VAL A 395 -0.33 -23.02 15.00
N SER A 396 -0.80 -23.21 13.78
CA SER A 396 -0.13 -22.80 12.54
C SER A 396 -1.06 -21.90 11.72
N GLU A 397 -0.55 -21.34 10.64
CA GLU A 397 -1.28 -20.46 9.73
C GLU A 397 -2.61 -21.03 9.24
N GLY A 398 -2.69 -22.35 9.01
CA GLY A 398 -3.92 -23.00 8.56
C GLY A 398 -4.99 -23.22 9.63
N ASN A 399 -4.70 -23.06 10.93
CA ASN A 399 -5.64 -23.40 12.00
C ASN A 399 -5.73 -22.38 13.15
N GLY A 400 -5.09 -21.21 13.03
CA GLY A 400 -5.22 -20.12 14.00
C GLY A 400 -4.03 -19.18 14.14
N GLY A 401 -2.87 -19.48 13.52
CA GLY A 401 -1.61 -18.73 13.65
C GLY A 401 -1.23 -17.92 12.41
N GLY A 402 -1.91 -16.79 12.17
CA GLY A 402 -1.49 -15.82 11.16
C GLY A 402 -0.27 -14.99 11.61
N PRO A 403 0.02 -13.85 10.97
CA PRO A 403 0.97 -12.86 11.50
C PRO A 403 0.51 -12.39 12.90
N PHE A 404 1.41 -12.43 13.88
CA PHE A 404 1.10 -12.03 15.26
C PHE A 404 2.21 -11.19 15.89
N ILE A 405 1.90 -10.50 16.99
CA ILE A 405 2.92 -9.88 17.86
C ILE A 405 3.06 -10.75 19.10
N CYS A 406 4.24 -11.31 19.31
CA CYS A 406 4.51 -12.16 20.45
C CYS A 406 4.40 -11.35 21.75
N CYS A 407 3.50 -11.78 22.64
CA CYS A 407 3.21 -11.11 23.90
C CYS A 407 4.36 -11.19 24.93
N ASP A 408 5.36 -12.03 24.68
CA ASP A 408 6.53 -12.19 25.57
C ASP A 408 7.69 -11.27 25.16
N CYS A 409 8.02 -11.22 23.87
CA CYS A 409 9.17 -10.47 23.36
C CYS A 409 8.80 -9.21 22.56
N ASP A 410 7.52 -8.96 22.32
CA ASP A 410 7.00 -7.83 21.52
C ASP A 410 7.54 -7.82 20.07
N GLU A 411 7.96 -8.99 19.57
CA GLU A 411 8.41 -9.16 18.19
C GLU A 411 7.33 -9.82 17.32
N GLN A 412 7.31 -9.45 16.05
CA GLN A 412 6.42 -10.06 15.07
C GLN A 412 6.77 -11.53 14.86
N GLY A 413 5.77 -12.39 14.87
CA GLY A 413 5.83 -13.80 14.50
C GLY A 413 5.00 -14.10 13.26
N LEU A 414 5.32 -15.22 12.61
CA LEU A 414 4.61 -15.75 11.45
C LEU A 414 4.69 -17.29 11.50
N GLY A 415 3.63 -17.97 11.10
CA GLY A 415 3.58 -19.43 11.04
C GLY A 415 3.18 -20.07 12.37
N TRP A 416 4.11 -20.76 13.03
CA TRP A 416 3.81 -21.49 14.27
C TRP A 416 3.79 -20.57 15.50
N ALA A 417 2.76 -20.71 16.34
CA ALA A 417 2.58 -19.95 17.57
C ALA A 417 1.94 -20.80 18.66
N TYR A 418 2.14 -20.42 19.92
CA TYR A 418 1.30 -20.87 21.01
C TYR A 418 0.24 -19.80 21.30
N GLN A 419 -1.03 -20.12 21.07
CA GLN A 419 -2.16 -19.20 21.17
C GLN A 419 -3.13 -19.63 22.28
N CYS A 420 -3.57 -18.66 23.09
CA CYS A 420 -4.70 -18.82 23.99
C CYS A 420 -6.00 -18.59 23.21
N MET A 421 -6.81 -19.64 23.07
CA MET A 421 -8.11 -19.54 22.37
C MET A 421 -9.15 -18.70 23.12
N GLU A 422 -8.93 -18.41 24.41
CA GLU A 422 -9.87 -17.65 25.25
C GLU A 422 -9.66 -16.14 25.13
N CYS A 423 -8.42 -15.68 25.00
CA CYS A 423 -8.11 -14.25 25.03
C CYS A 423 -7.15 -13.76 23.93
N GLY A 424 -6.72 -14.63 23.01
CA GLY A 424 -5.82 -14.27 21.91
C GLY A 424 -4.37 -13.97 22.34
N TYR A 425 -3.94 -14.44 23.52
CA TYR A 425 -2.54 -14.32 23.94
C TYR A 425 -1.67 -15.23 23.06
N GLU A 426 -0.70 -14.66 22.37
CA GLU A 426 0.12 -15.37 21.39
C GLU A 426 1.61 -15.18 21.65
N VAL A 427 2.38 -16.26 21.56
CA VAL A 427 3.84 -16.24 21.73
C VAL A 427 4.53 -17.16 20.75
N HIS A 428 5.77 -16.83 20.38
CA HIS A 428 6.59 -17.72 19.56
C HIS A 428 6.83 -19.05 20.29
N PRO A 429 7.03 -20.16 19.56
CA PRO A 429 7.45 -21.43 20.16
C PRO A 429 8.70 -21.30 21.04
N ARG A 430 9.71 -20.53 20.59
CA ARG A 430 10.93 -20.24 21.35
C ARG A 430 10.72 -19.37 22.61
N CYS A 431 9.59 -18.67 22.70
CA CYS A 431 9.25 -17.81 23.84
C CYS A 431 8.48 -18.55 24.93
N ILE A 432 8.19 -19.85 24.75
CA ILE A 432 7.55 -20.65 25.79
C ILE A 432 8.48 -20.87 26.99
N ARG A 433 8.03 -20.38 28.14
CA ARG A 433 8.57 -20.64 29.47
C ARG A 433 7.58 -21.51 30.22
N ALA A 434 7.68 -22.82 29.98
CA ALA A 434 6.72 -23.80 30.48
C ALA A 434 6.65 -23.81 32.01
N VAL A 435 5.43 -23.79 32.55
CA VAL A 435 5.15 -23.91 33.99
C VAL A 435 4.16 -25.03 34.26
N ARG A 436 4.19 -25.60 35.47
CA ARG A 436 3.15 -26.56 35.87
C ARG A 436 1.81 -25.84 36.05
N PRO A 437 0.67 -26.47 35.70
CA PRO A 437 -0.64 -25.90 35.95
C PRO A 437 -0.78 -25.57 37.44
N GLN A 438 -1.07 -24.32 37.74
CA GLN A 438 -1.44 -23.91 39.10
C GLN A 438 -2.76 -24.63 39.43
N PRO A 439 -2.86 -25.35 40.56
CA PRO A 439 -4.12 -25.96 40.96
C PRO A 439 -5.16 -24.85 41.07
N SER A 440 -6.26 -24.99 40.35
CA SER A 440 -7.37 -24.05 40.39
C SER A 440 -7.86 -23.90 41.84
N THR A 441 -7.52 -22.80 42.49
CA THR A 441 -8.24 -22.38 43.70
C THR A 441 -9.62 -21.93 43.25
N GLN A 442 -10.56 -22.88 43.24
CA GLN A 442 -11.98 -22.57 43.32
C GLN A 442 -12.22 -21.89 44.67
N THR A 443 -12.51 -20.59 44.64
CA THR A 443 -13.20 -19.87 45.70
C THR A 443 -14.18 -18.90 45.07
#